data_AF-A0A3L6RN98-F1
#
_entry.id   AF-A0A3L6RN98-F1
#
_cell.length_a   1.000
_cell.length_b   1.000
_cell.length_c   1.000
_cell.angle_alpha   90.00
_cell.angle_beta   90.00
_cell.angle_gamma   90.00
#
_symmetry.space_group_name_H-M   'P 1'
#
loop_
_entity.id
_entity.type
_entity.pdbx_description
1 polymer ?
#
loop_
_entity_poly.entity_id
_entity_poly.type
_entity_poly.pdbx_seq_one_letter_code
_entity_poly.pdbx_strand_id
1 'polypeptide(L)'
;MASPCIASLFSAASALPAGVGAPHQQRQPRRLVVAAAAKRRYKGTARREAALAELVERKVAEAMEACAGREAEARCRVAWDEVEEVSQARADLRRRIAEAPGDPLEPFCAHNPDDDDCAVVYVDD
;
A
#
# COMPACT_ATOMS: atom_id res chain seq x y z
N MET A 1 21.96 -17.53 -48.13
CA MET A 1 20.64 -17.96 -48.63
C MET A 1 19.64 -17.00 -48.00
N ALA A 2 19.45 -15.85 -48.65
CA ALA A 2 18.36 -15.56 -49.58
C ALA A 2 17.01 -15.45 -48.85
N SER A 3 16.55 -14.21 -48.78
CA SER A 3 15.22 -13.73 -48.37
C SER A 3 14.09 -14.48 -49.13
N PRO A 4 12.84 -14.39 -48.65
CA PRO A 4 11.93 -13.55 -49.43
C PRO A 4 10.97 -12.67 -48.63
N CYS A 5 10.77 -11.51 -49.24
CA CYS A 5 9.77 -10.47 -49.08
C CYS A 5 8.34 -10.99 -49.03
N ILE A 6 7.46 -10.33 -48.25
CA ILE A 6 6.08 -10.05 -48.68
C ILE A 6 5.73 -8.61 -48.31
N ALA A 7 5.48 -7.83 -49.35
CA ALA A 7 4.94 -6.49 -49.30
C ALA A 7 3.46 -6.51 -48.92
N SER A 8 3.00 -5.55 -48.12
CA SER A 8 1.59 -5.18 -48.12
C SER A 8 1.46 -3.66 -48.17
N LEU A 9 1.02 -3.23 -49.35
CA LEU A 9 0.70 -1.87 -49.72
C LEU A 9 -0.70 -1.58 -49.17
N PHE A 10 -0.82 -0.62 -48.25
CA PHE A 10 -2.10 0.02 -47.98
C PHE A 10 -2.10 1.46 -48.46
N SER A 11 -3.17 1.76 -49.18
CA SER A 11 -3.43 2.89 -50.05
C SER A 11 -3.52 4.25 -49.36
N ALA A 12 -3.03 5.25 -50.11
CA ALA A 12 -3.59 6.58 -50.35
C ALA A 12 -4.19 7.35 -49.16
N ALA A 13 -3.43 8.33 -48.66
CA ALA A 13 -3.99 9.47 -47.92
C ALA A 13 -4.45 10.55 -48.93
N SER A 14 -5.75 10.77 -48.99
CA SER A 14 -6.36 11.92 -49.68
C SER A 14 -6.16 13.19 -48.84
N ALA A 15 -5.84 14.28 -49.53
CA ALA A 15 -5.52 15.58 -48.96
C ALA A 15 -6.76 16.47 -48.69
N LEU A 16 -6.46 17.60 -48.01
CA LEU A 16 -7.16 18.91 -47.96
C LEU A 16 -8.01 19.19 -46.69
N PRO A 17 -8.26 20.46 -46.34
CA PRO A 17 -7.34 21.59 -46.17
C PRO A 17 -7.67 22.39 -44.87
N ALA A 18 -7.18 23.63 -44.80
CA ALA A 18 -7.66 24.75 -43.99
C ALA A 18 -7.07 24.89 -42.58
N GLY A 19 -6.02 25.72 -42.52
CA GLY A 19 -5.69 26.46 -41.33
C GLY A 19 -6.81 27.41 -40.95
N VAL A 20 -7.19 27.37 -39.67
CA VAL A 20 -8.00 28.36 -38.98
C VAL A 20 -7.32 28.58 -37.64
N GLY A 21 -6.99 29.85 -37.37
CA GLY A 21 -6.18 30.26 -36.21
C GLY A 21 -6.83 29.85 -34.89
N ALA A 22 -6.03 29.23 -34.01
CA ALA A 22 -6.43 28.95 -32.64
C ALA A 22 -6.26 30.22 -31.80
N PRO A 23 -7.28 30.67 -31.05
CA PRO A 23 -7.07 31.68 -30.02
C PRO A 23 -6.19 31.07 -28.93
N HIS A 24 -5.10 31.76 -28.59
CA HIS A 24 -4.24 31.39 -27.46
C HIS A 24 -5.01 31.67 -26.16
N GLN A 25 -5.89 30.76 -25.78
CA GLN A 25 -6.50 30.76 -24.47
C GLN A 25 -5.44 30.30 -23.48
N GLN A 26 -4.88 31.23 -22.71
CA GLN A 26 -4.03 30.92 -21.56
C GLN A 26 -4.78 29.95 -20.64
N ARG A 27 -4.46 28.67 -20.79
CA ARG A 27 -4.90 27.59 -19.89
C ARG A 27 -4.16 27.83 -18.58
N GLN A 28 -4.81 28.54 -17.66
CA GLN A 28 -4.33 28.57 -16.27
C GLN A 28 -4.26 27.12 -15.78
N PRO A 29 -3.11 26.66 -15.26
CA PRO A 29 -3.01 25.32 -14.71
C PRO A 29 -3.94 25.26 -13.50
N ARG A 30 -5.03 24.50 -13.64
CA ARG A 30 -5.83 24.07 -12.47
C ARG A 30 -4.86 23.29 -11.59
N ARG A 31 -4.41 23.89 -10.48
CA ARG A 31 -3.74 23.16 -9.41
C ARG A 31 -4.76 22.14 -8.89
N LEU A 32 -4.62 20.89 -9.33
CA LEU A 32 -5.31 19.77 -8.72
C LEU A 32 -4.71 19.62 -7.32
N VAL A 33 -5.40 20.15 -6.32
CA VAL A 33 -5.14 19.78 -4.93
C VAL A 33 -5.69 18.38 -4.80
N VAL A 34 -4.84 17.37 -4.96
CA VAL A 34 -5.20 16.00 -4.60
C VAL A 34 -5.24 15.97 -3.09
N ALA A 35 -6.42 16.16 -2.50
CA ALA A 35 -6.62 15.81 -1.11
C ALA A 35 -6.35 14.31 -0.99
N ALA A 36 -5.34 13.92 -0.22
CA ALA A 36 -5.15 12.53 0.15
C ALA A 36 -6.46 12.06 0.79
N ALA A 37 -7.15 11.11 0.15
CA ALA A 37 -8.39 10.59 0.68
C ALA A 37 -8.05 9.73 1.91
N ALA A 38 -8.30 10.26 3.11
CA ALA A 38 -8.13 9.50 4.34
C ALA A 38 -8.90 8.17 4.22
N LYS A 39 -8.20 7.04 4.41
CA LYS A 39 -8.81 5.72 4.31
C LYS A 39 -9.60 5.43 5.59
N ARG A 40 -10.84 4.98 5.41
CA ARG A 40 -11.71 4.56 6.52
C ARG A 40 -11.32 3.15 6.97
N ARG A 41 -11.18 2.92 8.27
CA ARG A 41 -10.95 1.59 8.88
C ARG A 41 -11.78 1.40 10.14
N TYR A 42 -11.99 0.16 10.55
CA TYR A 42 -12.52 -0.15 11.87
C TYR A 42 -11.45 0.06 12.95
N LYS A 43 -11.87 0.51 14.14
CA LYS A 43 -11.01 0.81 15.28
C LYS A 43 -10.20 -0.42 15.70
N GLY A 44 -10.79 -1.61 15.63
CA GLY A 44 -10.09 -2.86 15.92
C GLY A 44 -8.95 -3.14 14.96
N THR A 45 -9.17 -2.94 13.65
CA THR A 45 -8.12 -3.11 12.63
C THR A 45 -7.00 -2.10 12.82
N ALA A 46 -7.33 -0.83 13.07
CA ALA A 46 -6.33 0.21 13.34
C ALA A 46 -5.55 -0.06 14.63
N ARG A 47 -6.22 -0.44 15.73
CA ARG A 47 -5.56 -0.82 16.99
C ARG A 47 -4.63 -2.00 16.81
N ARG A 48 -5.06 -3.04 16.09
CA ARG A 48 -4.24 -4.23 15.85
C ARG A 48 -2.98 -3.90 15.07
N GLU A 49 -3.08 -3.04 14.05
CA GLU A 49 -1.90 -2.59 13.31
C GLU A 49 -0.95 -1.79 14.20
N ALA A 50 -1.47 -0.86 15.01
CA ALA A 50 -0.67 -0.07 15.96
C ALA A 50 0.01 -0.95 17.02
N ALA A 51 -0.71 -1.91 17.59
CA ALA A 51 -0.17 -2.84 18.58
C ALA A 51 0.95 -3.73 18.00
N LEU A 52 0.81 -4.18 16.75
CA LEU A 52 1.87 -4.91 16.06
C LEU A 52 3.08 -4.00 15.78
N ALA A 53 2.88 -2.73 15.43
CA ALA A 53 3.98 -1.79 15.24
C ALA A 53 4.76 -1.56 16.54
N GLU A 54 4.07 -1.32 17.66
CA GLU A 54 4.68 -1.19 18.99
C GLU A 54 5.43 -2.47 19.39
N LEU A 55 4.84 -3.64 19.13
CA LEU A 55 5.47 -4.92 19.43
C LEU A 55 6.75 -5.14 18.61
N VAL A 56 6.79 -4.73 17.33
CA VAL A 56 8.02 -4.75 16.53
C VAL A 56 9.10 -3.90 17.21
N GLU A 57 8.79 -2.66 17.59
CA GLU A 57 9.76 -1.76 18.23
C GLU A 57 10.29 -2.34 19.55
N ARG A 58 9.39 -2.90 20.38
CA ARG A 58 9.78 -3.59 21.61
C ARG A 58 10.68 -4.80 21.33
N LYS A 59 10.35 -5.64 20.35
CA LYS A 59 11.17 -6.80 20.00
C LYS A 59 12.53 -6.42 19.43
N VAL A 60 12.62 -5.32 18.68
CA VAL A 60 13.90 -4.78 18.22
C VAL A 60 14.76 -4.37 19.41
N ALA A 61 14.19 -3.68 20.41
CA ALA A 61 14.94 -3.32 21.63
C ALA A 61 15.42 -4.57 22.39
N GLU A 62 14.55 -5.58 22.58
CA GLU A 62 14.91 -6.86 23.21
C GLU A 62 16.04 -7.58 22.45
N ALA A 63 15.98 -7.58 21.11
CA ALA A 63 17.03 -8.17 20.27
C ALA A 63 18.36 -7.42 20.40
N MET A 64 18.33 -6.07 20.42
CA MET A 64 19.53 -5.27 20.64
C MET A 64 20.20 -5.59 21.99
N GLU A 65 19.41 -5.72 23.06
CA GLU A 65 19.92 -6.11 24.37
C GLU A 65 20.48 -7.55 24.39
N ALA A 66 19.79 -8.50 23.76
CA ALA A 66 20.23 -9.88 23.65
C ALA A 66 21.56 -10.02 22.89
N CYS A 67 21.80 -9.14 21.92
CA CYS A 67 23.02 -9.12 21.12
C CYS A 67 24.20 -8.37 21.76
N ALA A 68 23.99 -7.64 22.86
CA ALA A 68 25.03 -6.83 23.51
C ALA A 68 26.00 -7.65 24.41
N GLY A 69 25.72 -8.93 24.64
CA GLY A 69 26.53 -9.81 25.51
C GLY A 69 27.73 -10.46 24.80
N ARG A 70 28.74 -10.90 25.57
CA ARG A 70 29.92 -11.61 25.05
C ARG A 70 29.64 -13.05 24.60
N GLU A 71 28.56 -13.66 25.12
CA GLU A 71 28.05 -15.00 24.78
C GLU A 71 26.73 -14.89 23.99
N ALA A 72 26.59 -13.85 23.16
CA ALA A 72 25.31 -13.46 22.60
C ALA A 72 24.85 -14.27 21.39
N GLU A 73 25.71 -15.03 20.71
CA GLU A 73 25.43 -15.46 19.33
C GLU A 73 24.12 -16.28 19.17
N ALA A 74 23.91 -17.30 20.01
CA ALA A 74 22.70 -18.13 19.93
C ALA A 74 21.43 -17.37 20.37
N ARG A 75 21.52 -16.58 21.45
CA ARG A 75 20.38 -15.80 21.98
C ARG A 75 20.02 -14.63 21.07
N CYS A 76 21.02 -13.99 20.48
CA CYS A 76 20.88 -12.91 19.51
C CYS A 76 20.13 -13.38 18.27
N ARG A 77 20.49 -14.55 17.71
CA ARG A 77 19.77 -15.13 16.57
C ARG A 77 18.30 -15.36 16.90
N VAL A 78 18.00 -16.04 18.01
CA VAL A 78 16.61 -16.30 18.44
C VAL A 78 15.82 -15.00 18.64
N ALA A 79 16.43 -13.97 19.23
CA ALA A 79 15.75 -12.69 19.43
C ALA A 79 15.43 -11.98 18.10
N TRP A 80 16.31 -12.09 17.09
CA TRP A 80 16.02 -11.58 15.76
C TRP A 80 14.98 -12.42 14.99
N ASP A 81 14.93 -13.74 15.22
CA ASP A 81 13.87 -14.59 14.68
C ASP A 81 12.48 -14.12 15.20
N GLU A 82 12.37 -13.76 16.49
CA GLU A 82 11.13 -13.20 17.04
C GLU A 82 10.75 -11.83 16.43
N VAL A 83 11.73 -10.98 16.12
CA VAL A 83 11.49 -9.71 15.39
C VAL A 83 10.93 -9.99 14.00
N GLU A 84 11.48 -10.99 13.31
CA GLU A 84 11.00 -11.42 11.99
C GLU A 84 9.55 -11.88 12.05
N GLU A 85 9.20 -12.74 13.02
CA GLU A 85 7.83 -13.26 13.17
C GLU A 85 6.80 -12.14 13.40
N VAL A 86 7.08 -11.21 14.30
CA VAL A 86 6.16 -10.08 14.57
C VAL A 86 6.08 -9.15 13.36
N SER A 87 7.20 -8.89 12.69
CA SER A 87 7.24 -8.07 11.49
C SER A 87 6.45 -8.71 10.35
N GLN A 88 6.54 -10.02 10.19
CA GLN A 88 5.76 -10.80 9.24
C GLN A 88 4.26 -10.75 9.57
N ALA A 89 3.88 -10.86 10.85
CA ALA A 89 2.48 -10.74 11.27
C ALA A 89 1.91 -9.35 10.93
N ARG A 90 2.69 -8.27 11.13
CA ARG A 90 2.31 -6.92 10.72
C ARG A 90 2.18 -6.79 9.21
N ALA A 91 3.12 -7.33 8.46
CA ALA A 91 3.10 -7.31 7.00
C ALA A 91 1.91 -8.11 6.43
N ASP A 92 1.59 -9.28 7.00
CA ASP A 92 0.41 -10.08 6.64
C ASP A 92 -0.88 -9.30 6.89
N LEU A 93 -1.02 -8.63 8.05
CA LEU A 93 -2.18 -7.78 8.32
C LEU A 93 -2.32 -6.66 7.28
N ARG A 94 -1.23 -5.93 6.98
CA ARG A 94 -1.24 -4.87 5.97
C ARG A 94 -1.61 -5.38 4.59
N ARG A 95 -1.08 -6.54 4.20
CA ARG A 95 -1.43 -7.20 2.94
C ARG A 95 -2.91 -7.53 2.89
N ARG A 96 -3.47 -8.15 3.94
CA ARG A 96 -4.91 -8.45 4.02
C ARG A 96 -5.78 -7.21 3.89
N ILE A 97 -5.38 -6.10 4.54
CA ILE A 97 -6.11 -4.83 4.44
C ILE A 97 -6.05 -4.27 3.02
N ALA A 98 -4.91 -4.39 2.33
CA ALA A 98 -4.73 -3.88 0.97
C ALA A 98 -5.45 -4.74 -0.10
N GLU A 99 -5.51 -6.06 0.11
CA GLU A 99 -6.09 -7.01 -0.84
C GLU A 99 -7.58 -7.27 -0.62
N ALA A 100 -8.09 -7.03 0.60
CA ALA A 100 -9.52 -7.21 0.89
C ALA A 100 -10.38 -6.13 0.22
N PRO A 101 -11.62 -6.47 -0.18
CA PRO A 101 -12.56 -5.49 -0.73
C PRO A 101 -13.02 -4.42 0.29
N GLY A 102 -12.77 -4.65 1.58
CA GLY A 102 -13.10 -3.76 2.68
C GLY A 102 -12.23 -4.05 3.90
N ASP A 103 -12.58 -3.45 5.03
CA ASP A 103 -11.84 -3.70 6.28
C ASP A 103 -11.98 -5.18 6.69
N PRO A 104 -10.90 -5.86 7.15
CA PRO A 104 -10.97 -7.25 7.57
C PRO A 104 -12.02 -7.55 8.65
N LEU A 105 -12.42 -6.56 9.45
CA LEU A 105 -13.47 -6.70 10.46
C LEU A 105 -14.89 -6.51 9.92
N GLU A 106 -15.08 -6.13 8.65
CA GLU A 106 -16.41 -5.88 8.07
C GLU A 106 -17.41 -7.05 8.27
N PRO A 107 -17.07 -8.34 8.06
CA PRO A 107 -18.02 -9.43 8.29
C PRO A 107 -18.46 -9.56 9.76
N PHE A 108 -17.56 -9.23 10.69
CA PHE A 108 -17.85 -9.23 12.13
C PHE A 108 -18.71 -8.02 12.51
N CYS A 109 -18.30 -6.82 12.09
CA CYS A 109 -18.98 -5.57 12.41
C CYS A 109 -20.36 -5.43 11.76
N ALA A 110 -20.60 -6.10 10.63
CA ALA A 110 -21.93 -6.19 10.04
C ALA A 110 -22.98 -6.79 10.99
N HIS A 111 -22.55 -7.66 11.91
CA HIS A 111 -23.42 -8.33 12.88
C HIS A 111 -23.23 -7.83 14.32
N ASN A 112 -22.18 -7.04 14.57
CA ASN A 112 -21.80 -6.52 15.89
C ASN A 112 -21.50 -5.01 15.83
N PRO A 113 -22.45 -4.16 15.39
CA PRO A 113 -22.17 -2.75 15.12
C PRO A 113 -21.81 -1.94 16.38
N ASP A 114 -22.28 -2.38 17.56
CA ASP A 114 -22.08 -1.70 18.84
C ASP A 114 -20.78 -2.12 19.54
N ASP A 115 -20.01 -3.05 18.96
CA ASP A 115 -18.70 -3.43 19.51
C ASP A 115 -17.71 -2.27 19.37
N ASP A 116 -16.88 -2.06 20.39
CA ASP A 116 -15.88 -0.98 20.39
C ASP A 116 -14.92 -1.10 19.21
N ASP A 117 -14.59 -2.33 18.79
CA ASP A 117 -13.76 -2.57 17.61
C ASP A 117 -14.40 -2.08 16.30
N CYS A 118 -15.72 -1.94 16.26
CA CYS A 118 -16.50 -1.58 15.07
C CYS A 118 -16.75 -0.08 14.91
N ALA A 119 -16.23 0.75 15.82
CA ALA A 119 -16.15 2.18 15.60
C ALA A 119 -15.27 2.49 14.38
N VAL A 120 -15.69 3.41 13.53
CA VAL A 120 -14.91 3.81 12.34
C VAL A 120 -13.88 4.88 12.72
N VAL A 121 -12.65 4.72 12.24
CA VAL A 121 -11.57 5.70 12.31
C VAL A 121 -11.06 6.05 10.91
N TYR A 122 -10.54 7.27 10.76
CA TYR A 122 -9.87 7.72 9.54
C TYR A 122 -8.37 7.62 9.76
N VAL A 123 -7.68 6.92 8.85
CA VAL A 123 -6.22 6.80 8.87
C VAL A 123 -5.61 7.55 7.69
N ASP A 124 -4.51 8.23 7.96
CA ASP A 124 -3.65 8.85 6.95
C ASP A 124 -2.63 7.80 6.46
N ASP A 125 -2.42 7.70 5.15
CA ASP A 125 -1.44 6.79 4.51
C ASP A 125 0.00 7.26 4.70
#